data_AF-A0A969GZG7-F1
#
_entry.id   AF-A0A969GZG7-F1
#
_cell.length_a   1.000
_cell.length_b   1.000
_cell.length_c   1.000
_cell.angle_alpha   90.00
_cell.angle_beta   90.00
_cell.angle_gamma   90.00
#
_symmetry.space_group_name_H-M   'P 1'
#
loop_
_entity.id
_entity.type
_entity.pdbx_description
1 polymer ?
#
loop_
_entity_poly.entity_id
_entity_poly.type
_entity_poly.pdbx_seq_one_letter_code
_entity_poly.pdbx_strand_id
1 'polypeptide(L)'
;IATATLQATVWTFKAVLDTCWSTTLATAGAGVGTAIGFLLSYGSPVGTNLAELLSNQLVRWIPDLALTVEPGFLMFGLAGLGTALGLTAAGGFEQRRRGIVSGFTGVLSYWLGWAGLQFSLTQGAVVGLAVFVAIAPPLLTLGLGLPSHHLLYALVAATSLTPFIAALGWLNVPFIAELWQVFTTTPLANSIGISFWACLVFFCLLSLTLGSCLGISHYVFVPCLRWLGWR
;
A
#
# COMPACT_ATOMS: atom_id res chain seq x y z
N ILE A 1 41.57 8.21 -4.99
CA ILE A 1 40.81 7.14 -5.70
C ILE A 1 40.36 6.06 -4.71
N ALA A 2 41.26 5.41 -3.97
CA ALA A 2 40.92 4.37 -2.98
C ALA A 2 39.96 4.83 -1.85
N THR A 3 40.07 6.08 -1.42
CA THR A 3 39.16 6.67 -0.41
C THR A 3 37.75 6.91 -0.95
N ALA A 4 37.62 7.30 -2.23
CA ALA A 4 36.34 7.54 -2.87
C ALA A 4 35.58 6.24 -3.17
N THR A 5 36.30 5.18 -3.60
CA THR A 5 35.69 3.85 -3.83
C THR A 5 35.21 3.21 -2.52
N LEU A 6 35.98 3.38 -1.44
CA LEU A 6 35.60 2.86 -0.12
C LEU A 6 34.39 3.61 0.46
N GLN A 7 34.34 4.93 0.31
CA GLN A 7 33.16 5.73 0.68
C GLN A 7 31.91 5.33 -0.13
N ALA A 8 32.07 5.11 -1.45
CA ALA A 8 30.96 4.65 -2.28
C ALA A 8 30.44 3.28 -1.85
N THR A 9 31.32 2.35 -1.49
CA THR A 9 30.94 0.99 -1.05
C THR A 9 30.24 1.01 0.31
N VAL A 10 30.71 1.83 1.25
CA VAL A 10 30.06 2.01 2.56
C VAL A 10 28.68 2.65 2.40
N TRP A 11 28.56 3.62 1.51
CA TRP A 11 27.30 4.32 1.26
C TRP A 11 26.28 3.40 0.59
N THR A 12 26.67 2.62 -0.42
CA THR A 12 25.77 1.65 -1.06
C THR A 12 25.37 0.55 -0.09
N PHE A 13 26.30 0.04 0.73
CA PHE A 13 25.98 -0.96 1.74
C PHE A 13 24.96 -0.44 2.76
N LYS A 14 25.16 0.78 3.26
CA LYS A 14 24.20 1.43 4.17
C LYS A 14 22.83 1.63 3.52
N ALA A 15 22.80 2.05 2.25
CA ALA A 15 21.57 2.24 1.49
C ALA A 15 20.78 0.94 1.31
N VAL A 16 21.47 -0.15 0.96
CA VAL A 16 20.86 -1.48 0.83
C VAL A 16 20.34 -1.95 2.18
N LEU A 17 21.13 -1.83 3.25
CA LEU A 17 20.72 -2.28 4.58
C LEU A 17 19.51 -1.51 5.11
N ASP A 18 19.47 -0.19 4.93
CA ASP A 18 18.33 0.66 5.32
C ASP A 18 17.07 0.32 4.50
N THR A 19 17.23 0.07 3.19
CA THR A 19 16.13 -0.34 2.32
C THR A 19 15.62 -1.74 2.69
N CYS A 20 16.50 -2.69 2.98
CA CYS A 20 16.11 -4.03 3.44
C CYS A 20 15.42 -4.00 4.81
N TRP A 21 15.90 -3.16 5.73
CA TRP A 21 15.29 -3.02 7.05
C TRP A 21 13.90 -2.38 6.99
N SER A 22 13.76 -1.30 6.22
CA SER A 22 12.48 -0.63 6.03
C SER A 22 11.45 -1.49 5.29
N THR A 23 11.86 -2.19 4.24
CA THR A 23 10.98 -3.10 3.51
C THR A 23 10.52 -4.28 4.37
N THR A 24 11.41 -4.90 5.14
CA THR A 24 11.04 -6.04 6.00
C THR A 24 10.07 -5.64 7.11
N LEU A 25 10.29 -4.51 7.78
CA LEU A 25 9.37 -4.01 8.81
C LEU A 25 8.03 -3.55 8.25
N ALA A 26 8.01 -2.89 7.09
CA ALA A 26 6.77 -2.53 6.42
C ALA A 26 5.99 -3.76 5.96
N THR A 27 6.68 -4.75 5.39
CA THR A 27 6.06 -6.01 4.96
C THR A 27 5.49 -6.79 6.15
N ALA A 28 6.22 -6.85 7.27
CA ALA A 28 5.72 -7.46 8.50
C ALA A 28 4.50 -6.71 9.05
N GLY A 29 4.54 -5.37 9.06
CA GLY A 29 3.42 -4.53 9.46
C GLY A 29 2.19 -4.71 8.57
N ALA A 30 2.38 -4.73 7.25
CA ALA A 30 1.34 -4.99 6.26
C ALA A 30 0.73 -6.38 6.45
N GLY A 31 1.56 -7.41 6.67
CA GLY A 31 1.11 -8.78 6.92
C GLY A 31 0.26 -8.89 8.18
N VAL A 32 0.70 -8.33 9.30
CA VAL A 32 -0.06 -8.31 10.56
C VAL A 32 -1.36 -7.51 10.40
N GLY A 33 -1.30 -6.32 9.79
CA GLY A 33 -2.47 -5.49 9.54
C GLY A 33 -3.51 -6.16 8.64
N THR A 34 -3.05 -6.85 7.60
CA THR A 34 -3.91 -7.63 6.70
C THR A 34 -4.53 -8.81 7.43
N ALA A 35 -3.75 -9.55 8.24
CA ALA A 35 -4.25 -10.71 8.95
C ALA A 35 -5.34 -10.34 9.97
N ILE A 36 -5.08 -9.32 10.79
CA ILE A 36 -6.07 -8.79 11.74
C ILE A 36 -7.28 -8.23 11.01
N GLY A 37 -7.05 -7.47 9.92
CA GLY A 37 -8.11 -6.90 9.11
C GLY A 37 -9.01 -7.94 8.47
N PHE A 38 -8.44 -8.98 7.89
CA PHE A 38 -9.20 -10.08 7.30
C PHE A 38 -10.01 -10.84 8.36
N LEU A 39 -9.43 -11.14 9.52
CA LEU A 39 -10.13 -11.80 10.63
C LEU A 39 -11.29 -10.96 11.16
N LEU A 40 -11.14 -9.64 11.26
CA LEU A 40 -12.21 -8.75 11.70
C LEU A 40 -13.29 -8.55 10.63
N SER A 41 -12.90 -8.49 9.36
CA SER A 41 -13.82 -8.31 8.23
C SER A 41 -14.67 -9.55 7.95
N TYR A 42 -14.08 -10.75 7.99
CA TYR A 42 -14.73 -11.98 7.55
C TYR A 42 -14.90 -13.04 8.64
N GLY A 43 -14.09 -12.98 9.71
CA GLY A 43 -14.19 -13.90 10.85
C GLY A 43 -15.08 -13.39 11.99
N SER A 44 -15.54 -12.15 11.93
CA SER A 44 -16.31 -11.52 13.01
C SER A 44 -17.50 -10.72 12.46
N PRO A 45 -18.65 -10.69 13.15
CA PRO A 45 -19.79 -9.84 12.78
C PRO A 45 -19.48 -8.34 12.88
N VAL A 46 -18.32 -7.96 13.42
CA VAL A 46 -17.85 -6.56 13.44
C VAL A 46 -17.72 -6.02 12.02
N GLY A 47 -17.18 -6.79 11.07
CA GLY A 47 -17.01 -6.35 9.69
C GLY A 47 -18.31 -5.98 8.99
N THR A 48 -19.33 -6.83 9.12
CA THR A 48 -20.65 -6.63 8.51
C THR A 48 -21.42 -5.50 9.18
N ASN A 49 -21.43 -5.44 10.52
CA ASN A 49 -22.14 -4.39 11.26
C ASN A 49 -21.54 -3.01 10.99
N LEU A 50 -20.21 -2.91 10.90
CA LEU A 50 -19.53 -1.64 10.68
C LEU A 50 -19.67 -1.17 9.22
N ALA A 51 -19.68 -2.11 8.26
CA ALA A 51 -20.01 -1.86 6.87
C ALA A 51 -21.44 -1.34 6.69
N GLU A 52 -22.43 -1.99 7.32
CA GLU A 52 -23.83 -1.54 7.30
C GLU A 52 -24.02 -0.17 7.95
N LEU A 53 -23.39 0.07 9.10
CA LEU A 53 -23.45 1.39 9.77
C LEU A 53 -22.86 2.48 8.88
N LEU A 54 -21.68 2.23 8.29
CA LEU A 54 -21.04 3.20 7.40
C LEU A 54 -21.87 3.43 6.14
N SER A 55 -22.40 2.39 5.50
CA SER A 55 -23.25 2.52 4.32
C SER A 55 -24.52 3.33 4.63
N ASN A 56 -25.18 3.04 5.77
CA ASN A 56 -26.37 3.76 6.21
C ASN A 56 -26.10 5.24 6.52
N GLN A 57 -24.93 5.56 7.08
CA GLN A 57 -24.53 6.95 7.27
C GLN A 57 -24.20 7.61 5.93
N LEU A 58 -23.45 6.93 5.06
CA LEU A 58 -22.99 7.49 3.79
C LEU A 58 -24.15 7.87 2.86
N VAL A 59 -25.19 7.01 2.77
CA VAL A 59 -26.42 7.29 2.01
C VAL A 59 -27.19 8.49 2.59
N ARG A 60 -27.14 8.72 3.91
CA ARG A 60 -27.76 9.90 4.53
C ARG A 60 -27.05 11.21 4.18
N TRP A 61 -25.73 11.18 4.02
CA TRP A 61 -24.94 12.37 3.68
C TRP A 61 -24.86 12.61 2.18
N ILE A 62 -24.85 11.55 1.36
CA ILE A 62 -24.74 11.63 -0.10
C ILE A 62 -25.67 10.57 -0.74
N PRO A 63 -26.94 10.90 -0.98
CA PRO A 63 -27.94 9.93 -1.43
C PRO A 63 -27.70 9.37 -2.84
N ASP A 64 -26.96 10.08 -3.70
CA ASP A 64 -26.66 9.64 -5.08
C ASP A 64 -25.36 8.82 -5.21
N LEU A 65 -24.65 8.56 -4.10
CA LEU A 65 -23.39 7.82 -4.16
C LEU A 65 -23.66 6.32 -4.10
N ALA A 66 -23.52 5.63 -5.24
CA ALA A 66 -23.62 4.17 -5.37
C ALA A 66 -22.40 3.43 -4.77
N LEU A 67 -21.90 3.88 -3.61
CA LEU A 67 -20.77 3.26 -2.93
C LEU A 67 -21.30 2.42 -1.75
N THR A 68 -21.45 1.12 -1.98
CA THR A 68 -21.75 0.17 -0.90
C THR A 68 -20.45 -0.15 -0.15
N VAL A 69 -20.39 0.23 1.13
CA VAL A 69 -19.24 -0.08 1.99
C VAL A 69 -19.26 -1.59 2.27
N GLU A 70 -18.29 -2.32 1.71
CA GLU A 70 -18.16 -3.76 1.94
C GLU A 70 -17.25 -4.08 3.13
N PRO A 71 -17.34 -5.28 3.74
CA PRO A 71 -16.47 -5.68 4.84
C PRO A 71 -14.97 -5.58 4.53
N GLY A 72 -14.58 -5.68 3.24
CA GLY A 72 -13.20 -5.49 2.78
C GLY A 72 -12.62 -4.12 3.15
N PHE A 73 -13.44 -3.08 3.31
CA PHE A 73 -13.01 -1.73 3.70
C PHE A 73 -12.14 -1.70 4.98
N LEU A 74 -12.50 -2.54 5.97
CA LEU A 74 -11.76 -2.68 7.22
C LEU A 74 -10.38 -3.31 7.02
N MET A 75 -10.30 -4.35 6.20
CA MET A 75 -9.06 -5.02 5.86
C MET A 75 -8.09 -4.07 5.15
N PHE A 76 -8.57 -3.30 4.16
CA PHE A 76 -7.74 -2.30 3.46
C PHE A 76 -7.22 -1.24 4.43
N GLY A 77 -8.08 -0.71 5.32
CA GLY A 77 -7.67 0.28 6.32
C GLY A 77 -6.59 -0.24 7.28
N LEU A 78 -6.77 -1.46 7.82
CA LEU A 78 -5.82 -2.06 8.75
C LEU A 78 -4.52 -2.50 8.08
N ALA A 79 -4.58 -2.97 6.82
CA ALA A 79 -3.39 -3.22 6.01
C ALA A 79 -2.61 -1.93 5.76
N GLY A 80 -3.29 -0.82 5.43
CA GLY A 80 -2.68 0.50 5.27
C GLY A 80 -2.06 1.04 6.56
N LEU A 81 -2.75 0.89 7.68
CA LEU A 81 -2.23 1.23 9.02
C LEU A 81 -0.96 0.44 9.34
N GLY A 82 -1.00 -0.89 9.15
CA GLY A 82 0.15 -1.76 9.40
C GLY A 82 1.34 -1.41 8.52
N THR A 83 1.11 -1.14 7.23
CA THR A 83 2.14 -0.73 6.28
C THR A 83 2.80 0.59 6.71
N ALA A 84 1.99 1.60 7.05
CA ALA A 84 2.49 2.91 7.48
C ALA A 84 3.24 2.83 8.82
N LEU A 85 2.72 2.10 9.81
CA LEU A 85 3.38 1.91 11.09
C LEU A 85 4.69 1.12 10.94
N GLY A 86 4.72 0.08 10.11
CA GLY A 86 5.93 -0.69 9.84
C GLY A 86 7.03 0.17 9.21
N LEU A 87 6.67 0.99 8.23
CA LEU A 87 7.63 1.88 7.56
C LEU A 87 8.13 2.99 8.49
N THR A 88 7.26 3.53 9.35
CA THR A 88 7.65 4.58 10.32
C THR A 88 8.42 4.06 11.51
N ALA A 89 8.17 2.82 11.93
CA ALA A 89 8.94 2.12 12.96
C ALA A 89 10.37 1.83 12.48
N ALA A 90 10.54 1.47 11.19
CA ALA A 90 11.86 1.34 10.59
C ALA A 90 12.65 2.65 10.69
N GLY A 91 11.98 3.78 10.42
CA GLY A 91 12.58 5.11 10.52
C GLY A 91 13.78 5.31 9.58
N GLY A 92 13.82 4.54 8.48
CA GLY A 92 14.77 4.75 7.39
C GLY A 92 14.47 6.01 6.58
N PHE A 93 15.30 6.30 5.59
CA PHE A 93 15.08 7.41 4.64
C PHE A 93 14.98 8.81 5.29
N GLU A 94 15.64 9.01 6.42
CA GLU A 94 15.62 10.27 7.19
C GLU A 94 14.20 10.75 7.56
N GLN A 95 13.26 9.82 7.65
CA GLN A 95 11.85 10.13 7.88
C GLN A 95 11.58 10.60 9.31
N ARG A 96 10.70 11.59 9.49
CA ARG A 96 10.23 11.97 10.83
C ARG A 96 9.32 10.87 11.37
N ARG A 97 9.71 10.25 12.51
CA ARG A 97 8.97 9.19 13.23
C ARG A 97 7.64 9.66 13.82
N ARG A 98 6.67 10.00 12.96
CA ARG A 98 5.31 10.41 13.34
C ARG A 98 4.35 9.23 13.16
N GLY A 99 4.47 8.23 14.03
CA GLY A 99 3.69 6.98 13.93
C GLY A 99 2.17 7.19 13.88
N ILE A 100 1.64 8.13 14.67
CA ILE A 100 0.19 8.40 14.70
C ILE A 100 -0.29 9.01 13.38
N VAL A 101 0.37 10.08 12.93
CA VAL A 101 -0.02 10.78 11.69
C VAL A 101 0.12 9.86 10.49
N SER A 102 1.23 9.14 10.41
CA SER A 102 1.48 8.17 9.32
C SER A 102 0.46 7.02 9.32
N GLY A 103 0.10 6.48 10.50
CA GLY A 103 -0.94 5.48 10.65
C GLY A 103 -2.28 5.96 10.10
N PHE A 104 -2.73 7.15 10.51
CA PHE A 104 -3.97 7.75 9.98
C PHE A 104 -3.91 7.97 8.46
N THR A 105 -2.79 8.47 7.95
CA THR A 105 -2.63 8.64 6.50
C THR A 105 -2.61 7.32 5.75
N GLY A 106 -2.09 6.25 6.35
CA GLY A 106 -2.10 4.90 5.78
C GLY A 106 -3.50 4.31 5.71
N VAL A 107 -4.32 4.52 6.74
CA VAL A 107 -5.74 4.14 6.73
C VAL A 107 -6.47 4.89 5.62
N LEU A 108 -6.36 6.22 5.60
CA LEU A 108 -7.05 7.07 4.63
C LEU A 108 -6.63 6.76 3.20
N SER A 109 -5.34 6.53 2.95
CA SER A 109 -4.85 6.25 1.61
C SER A 109 -5.38 4.92 1.07
N TYR A 110 -5.41 3.87 1.90
CA TYR A 110 -5.94 2.56 1.50
C TYR A 110 -7.47 2.58 1.36
N TRP A 111 -8.17 3.37 2.17
CA TRP A 111 -9.61 3.59 2.01
C TRP A 111 -9.95 4.32 0.70
N LEU A 112 -9.21 5.38 0.37
CA LEU A 112 -9.37 6.09 -0.90
C LEU A 112 -9.01 5.21 -2.09
N GLY A 113 -7.95 4.41 -1.97
CA GLY A 113 -7.61 3.41 -2.98
C GLY A 113 -8.73 2.38 -3.15
N TRP A 114 -9.29 1.87 -2.05
CA TRP A 114 -10.40 0.91 -2.09
C TRP A 114 -11.63 1.52 -2.77
N ALA A 115 -11.97 2.77 -2.46
CA ALA A 115 -13.04 3.48 -3.16
C ALA A 115 -12.76 3.61 -4.66
N GLY A 116 -11.51 3.92 -5.05
CA GLY A 116 -11.08 3.92 -6.45
C GLY A 116 -11.25 2.57 -7.14
N LEU A 117 -10.91 1.47 -6.44
CA LEU A 117 -11.11 0.11 -6.94
C LEU A 117 -12.60 -0.17 -7.20
N GLN A 118 -13.48 0.24 -6.29
CA GLN A 118 -14.94 0.06 -6.40
C GLN A 118 -15.53 0.83 -7.60
N PHE A 119 -15.01 2.02 -7.91
CA PHE A 119 -15.43 2.75 -9.13
C PHE A 119 -14.98 2.05 -10.44
N SER A 120 -13.89 1.29 -10.38
CA SER A 120 -13.31 0.59 -11.54
C SER A 120 -13.82 -0.84 -11.70
N LEU A 121 -14.82 -1.28 -10.93
CA LEU A 121 -15.39 -2.63 -11.01
C LEU A 121 -15.82 -3.03 -12.44
N THR A 122 -16.34 -2.08 -13.20
CA THR A 122 -16.84 -2.30 -14.57
C THR A 122 -15.72 -2.42 -15.62
N GLN A 123 -14.48 -2.04 -15.27
CA GLN A 123 -13.34 -1.96 -16.19
C GLN A 123 -12.41 -3.18 -16.12
N GLY A 124 -12.65 -4.09 -15.17
CA GLY A 124 -11.91 -5.34 -15.00
C GLY A 124 -10.79 -5.29 -13.97
N ALA A 125 -10.31 -6.49 -13.60
CA ALA A 125 -9.43 -6.71 -12.45
C ALA A 125 -8.12 -5.92 -12.48
N VAL A 126 -7.44 -5.93 -13.62
CA VAL A 126 -6.14 -5.28 -13.78
C VAL A 126 -6.27 -3.77 -13.64
N VAL A 127 -7.33 -3.19 -14.21
CA VAL A 127 -7.58 -1.74 -14.17
C VAL A 127 -7.94 -1.31 -12.74
N GLY A 128 -8.84 -2.03 -12.07
CA GLY A 128 -9.21 -1.70 -10.69
C GLY A 128 -8.04 -1.78 -9.70
N LEU A 129 -7.19 -2.81 -9.82
CA LEU A 129 -5.98 -2.94 -9.01
C LEU A 129 -4.94 -1.86 -9.35
N ALA A 130 -4.80 -1.50 -10.63
CA ALA A 130 -3.93 -0.41 -11.06
C ALA A 130 -4.39 0.93 -10.47
N VAL A 131 -5.70 1.21 -10.46
CA VAL A 131 -6.27 2.42 -9.85
C VAL A 131 -6.04 2.45 -8.34
N PHE A 132 -6.25 1.31 -7.65
CA PHE A 132 -5.93 1.18 -6.22
C PHE A 132 -4.47 1.58 -5.94
N VAL A 133 -3.55 0.99 -6.70
CA VAL A 133 -2.11 1.21 -6.57
C VAL A 133 -1.67 2.62 -7.02
N ALA A 134 -2.40 3.25 -7.94
CA ALA A 134 -2.14 4.62 -8.35
C ALA A 134 -2.57 5.65 -7.29
N ILE A 135 -3.49 5.28 -6.37
CA ILE A 135 -4.02 6.18 -5.35
C ILE A 135 -3.41 5.90 -3.97
N ALA A 136 -3.46 4.67 -3.48
CA ALA A 136 -3.13 4.35 -2.10
C ALA A 136 -1.62 4.53 -1.78
N PRO A 137 -0.68 3.86 -2.48
CA PRO A 137 0.76 4.04 -2.26
C PRO A 137 1.22 5.51 -2.31
N PRO A 138 0.87 6.33 -3.32
CA PRO A 138 1.31 7.73 -3.38
C PRO A 138 0.78 8.55 -2.20
N LEU A 139 -0.50 8.42 -1.86
CA LEU A 139 -1.06 9.12 -0.69
C LEU A 139 -0.39 8.68 0.62
N LEU A 140 -0.09 7.39 0.76
CA LEU A 140 0.65 6.88 1.93
C LEU A 140 2.03 7.55 2.00
N THR A 141 2.76 7.64 0.89
CA THR A 141 4.09 8.27 0.87
C THR A 141 4.08 9.74 1.26
N LEU A 142 3.02 10.48 0.93
CA LEU A 142 2.85 11.87 1.36
C LEU A 142 2.67 11.99 2.88
N GLY A 143 2.02 11.01 3.50
CA GLY A 143 1.78 10.97 4.94
C GLY A 143 2.97 10.55 5.81
N LEU A 144 4.01 9.99 5.21
CA LEU A 144 5.20 9.51 5.91
C LEU A 144 6.05 10.64 6.52
N GLY A 145 5.96 11.87 6.01
CA GLY A 145 6.77 12.97 6.55
C GLY A 145 8.25 12.88 6.18
N LEU A 146 8.51 12.53 4.92
CA LEU A 146 9.83 12.53 4.29
C LEU A 146 10.38 13.98 4.19
N PRO A 147 11.71 14.18 4.31
CA PRO A 147 12.30 15.50 4.53
C PRO A 147 12.26 16.45 3.33
N SER A 148 12.20 15.96 2.07
CA SER A 148 12.03 16.80 0.87
C SER A 148 11.47 16.01 -0.32
N HIS A 149 11.03 16.68 -1.40
CA HIS A 149 10.61 16.05 -2.68
C HIS A 149 9.46 15.04 -2.60
N HIS A 150 8.49 15.25 -1.70
CA HIS A 150 7.35 14.34 -1.44
C HIS A 150 6.57 13.92 -2.70
N LEU A 151 6.39 14.83 -3.66
CA LEU A 151 5.73 14.51 -4.93
C LEU A 151 6.52 13.53 -5.79
N LEU A 152 7.85 13.57 -5.75
CA LEU A 152 8.68 12.63 -6.50
C LEU A 152 8.62 11.23 -5.90
N TYR A 153 8.65 11.11 -4.57
CA TYR A 153 8.41 9.83 -3.91
C TYR A 153 7.03 9.25 -4.27
N ALA A 154 6.00 10.09 -4.27
CA ALA A 154 4.65 9.71 -4.64
C ALA A 154 4.55 9.29 -6.11
N LEU A 155 5.17 10.02 -7.03
CA LEU A 155 5.15 9.74 -8.46
C LEU A 155 5.94 8.48 -8.79
N VAL A 156 7.11 8.28 -8.18
CA VAL A 156 7.93 7.08 -8.39
C VAL A 156 7.22 5.84 -7.82
N ALA A 157 6.52 5.97 -6.68
CA ALA A 157 5.65 4.91 -6.17
C ALA A 157 4.50 4.58 -7.14
N ALA A 158 3.77 5.58 -7.64
CA ALA A 158 2.69 5.36 -8.61
C ALA A 158 3.19 4.68 -9.90
N THR A 159 4.28 5.21 -10.45
CA THR A 159 4.84 4.77 -11.75
C THR A 159 5.55 3.43 -11.70
N SER A 160 6.04 2.99 -10.53
CA SER A 160 6.68 1.67 -10.40
C SER A 160 5.68 0.55 -10.11
N LEU A 161 4.66 0.78 -9.27
CA LEU A 161 3.71 -0.27 -8.92
C LEU A 161 2.63 -0.49 -10.00
N THR A 162 2.21 0.55 -10.73
CA THR A 162 1.21 0.40 -11.82
C THR A 162 1.64 -0.57 -12.93
N PRO A 163 2.85 -0.45 -13.53
CA PRO A 163 3.31 -1.41 -14.54
C PRO A 163 3.58 -2.79 -13.96
N PHE A 164 3.91 -2.90 -12.66
CA PHE A 164 4.04 -4.20 -11.99
C PHE A 164 2.71 -4.96 -12.01
N ILE A 165 1.60 -4.30 -11.65
CA ILE A 165 0.25 -4.88 -11.75
C ILE A 165 -0.14 -5.18 -13.19
N ALA A 166 0.15 -4.27 -14.13
CA ALA A 166 -0.14 -4.49 -15.54
C ALA A 166 0.63 -5.69 -16.12
N ALA A 167 1.91 -5.87 -15.74
CA ALA A 167 2.72 -7.00 -16.14
C ALA A 167 2.16 -8.32 -15.59
N LEU A 168 1.79 -8.36 -14.31
CA LEU A 168 1.11 -9.52 -13.71
C LEU A 168 -0.19 -9.86 -14.44
N GLY A 169 -0.95 -8.83 -14.86
CA GLY A 169 -2.17 -9.00 -15.65
C GLY A 169 -1.90 -9.57 -17.03
N TRP A 170 -0.84 -9.11 -17.70
CA TRP A 170 -0.44 -9.59 -19.03
C TRP A 170 0.06 -11.04 -19.00
N LEU A 171 0.74 -11.44 -17.92
CA LEU A 171 1.13 -12.83 -17.65
C LEU A 171 -0.07 -13.75 -17.31
N ASN A 172 -1.29 -13.20 -17.24
CA ASN A 172 -2.54 -13.90 -16.93
C ASN A 172 -2.43 -14.83 -15.71
N VAL A 173 -1.76 -14.33 -14.67
CA VAL A 173 -1.54 -15.10 -13.45
C VAL A 173 -2.89 -15.30 -12.75
N PRO A 174 -3.31 -16.54 -12.44
CA PRO A 174 -4.62 -16.82 -11.84
C PRO A 174 -4.82 -16.09 -10.50
N PHE A 175 -3.72 -15.76 -9.82
CA PHE A 175 -3.66 -14.93 -8.63
C PHE A 175 -4.42 -13.59 -8.74
N ILE A 176 -4.37 -12.90 -9.89
CA ILE A 176 -5.09 -11.62 -10.07
C ILE A 176 -6.61 -11.84 -10.11
N ALA A 177 -7.04 -12.90 -10.78
CA ALA A 177 -8.46 -13.22 -10.86
C ALA A 177 -9.02 -13.61 -9.48
N GLU A 178 -8.25 -14.37 -8.69
CA GLU A 178 -8.60 -14.72 -7.31
C GLU A 178 -8.69 -13.48 -6.42
N LEU A 179 -7.70 -12.58 -6.48
CA LEU A 179 -7.73 -11.31 -5.71
C LEU A 179 -8.93 -10.45 -6.08
N TRP A 180 -9.23 -10.36 -7.38
CA TRP A 180 -10.39 -9.61 -7.85
C TRP A 180 -11.69 -10.16 -7.28
N GLN A 181 -11.87 -11.49 -7.29
CA GLN A 181 -13.06 -12.08 -6.68
C GLN A 181 -13.14 -11.77 -5.18
N VAL A 182 -12.02 -11.83 -4.45
CA VAL A 182 -12.01 -11.54 -3.00
C VAL A 182 -12.28 -10.06 -2.68
N PHE A 183 -11.86 -9.14 -3.53
CA PHE A 183 -12.04 -7.70 -3.31
C PHE A 183 -13.38 -7.14 -3.81
N THR A 184 -14.09 -7.89 -4.65
CA THR A 184 -15.34 -7.46 -5.31
C THR A 184 -16.55 -8.31 -4.96
N THR A 185 -16.33 -9.50 -4.40
CA THR A 185 -17.38 -10.37 -3.90
C THR A 185 -17.01 -10.82 -2.49
N THR A 186 -17.99 -10.81 -1.57
CA THR A 186 -17.79 -11.39 -0.24
C THR A 186 -17.26 -12.82 -0.36
N PRO A 187 -16.18 -13.18 0.37
CA PRO A 187 -15.57 -14.50 0.25
C PRO A 187 -16.61 -15.58 0.58
N LEU A 188 -16.83 -16.48 -0.37
CA LEU A 188 -17.63 -17.67 -0.15
C LEU A 188 -17.04 -18.44 1.05
N ALA A 189 -17.89 -18.79 2.00
CA ALA A 189 -17.51 -19.48 3.25
C ALA A 189 -16.62 -20.73 3.06
N ASN A 190 -16.62 -21.32 1.86
CA ASN A 190 -15.83 -22.50 1.52
C ASN A 190 -14.36 -22.22 1.13
N SER A 191 -13.96 -20.97 0.84
CA SER A 191 -12.61 -20.63 0.35
C SER A 191 -11.83 -19.63 1.22
N ILE A 192 -12.29 -19.41 2.46
CA ILE A 192 -11.73 -18.41 3.39
C ILE A 192 -10.19 -18.53 3.53
N GLY A 193 -9.68 -19.77 3.61
CA GLY A 193 -8.24 -20.01 3.76
C GLY A 193 -7.41 -19.57 2.55
N ILE A 194 -7.87 -19.87 1.33
CA ILE A 194 -7.14 -19.50 0.10
C ILE A 194 -7.20 -17.98 -0.11
N SER A 195 -8.37 -17.38 0.11
CA SER A 195 -8.57 -15.93 0.04
C SER A 195 -7.71 -15.16 1.05
N PHE A 196 -7.52 -15.70 2.25
CA PHE A 196 -6.63 -15.12 3.27
C PHE A 196 -5.19 -15.03 2.80
N TRP A 197 -4.62 -16.16 2.34
CA TRP A 197 -3.25 -16.20 1.85
C TRP A 197 -3.04 -15.30 0.65
N ALA A 198 -4.02 -15.23 -0.26
CA ALA A 198 -3.95 -14.35 -1.42
C ALA A 198 -3.86 -12.87 -1.00
N CYS A 199 -4.73 -12.42 -0.08
CA CYS A 199 -4.70 -11.05 0.45
C CYS A 199 -3.37 -10.75 1.15
N LEU A 200 -2.89 -11.67 1.99
CA LEU A 200 -1.65 -11.52 2.74
C LEU A 200 -0.46 -11.38 1.78
N VAL A 201 -0.34 -12.26 0.80
CA VAL A 201 0.71 -12.21 -0.22
C VAL A 201 0.63 -10.90 -1.02
N PHE A 202 -0.57 -10.47 -1.40
CA PHE A 202 -0.77 -9.23 -2.16
C PHE A 202 -0.29 -8.00 -1.40
N PHE A 203 -0.76 -7.78 -0.16
CA PHE A 203 -0.37 -6.61 0.62
C PHE A 203 1.10 -6.65 1.05
N CYS A 204 1.65 -7.85 1.31
CA CYS A 204 3.08 -8.01 1.55
C CYS A 204 3.91 -7.65 0.31
N LEU A 205 3.53 -8.12 -0.89
CA LEU A 205 4.21 -7.77 -2.15
C LEU A 205 4.10 -6.27 -2.44
N LEU A 206 2.92 -5.67 -2.19
CA LEU A 206 2.71 -4.24 -2.35
C LEU A 206 3.59 -3.44 -1.40
N SER A 207 3.66 -3.83 -0.12
CA SER A 207 4.53 -3.19 0.86
C SER A 207 6.02 -3.36 0.52
N LEU A 208 6.41 -4.54 0.03
CA LEU A 208 7.78 -4.83 -0.38
C LEU A 208 8.20 -3.95 -1.57
N THR A 209 7.35 -3.86 -2.58
CA THR A 209 7.58 -3.02 -3.77
C THR A 209 7.57 -1.53 -3.42
N LEU A 210 6.66 -1.09 -2.56
CA LEU A 210 6.62 0.29 -2.04
C LEU A 210 7.91 0.64 -1.29
N GLY A 211 8.35 -0.19 -0.34
CA GLY A 211 9.59 0.08 0.41
C GLY A 211 10.83 0.09 -0.49
N SER A 212 10.88 -0.81 -1.47
CA SER A 212 11.97 -0.86 -2.47
C SER A 212 11.97 0.40 -3.33
N CYS A 213 10.79 0.83 -3.76
CA CYS A 213 10.60 2.07 -4.51
C CYS A 213 11.07 3.29 -3.72
N LEU A 214 10.70 3.40 -2.44
CA LEU A 214 11.14 4.49 -1.57
C LEU A 214 12.66 4.50 -1.40
N GLY A 215 13.30 3.33 -1.27
CA GLY A 215 14.74 3.21 -1.23
C GLY A 215 15.42 3.69 -2.51
N ILE A 216 14.92 3.28 -3.68
CA ILE A 216 15.43 3.75 -4.97
C ILE A 216 15.22 5.26 -5.12
N SER A 217 14.05 5.79 -4.74
CA SER A 217 13.79 7.24 -4.75
C SER A 217 14.76 8.01 -3.87
N HIS A 218 14.98 7.55 -2.63
CA HIS A 218 15.82 8.26 -1.67
C HIS A 218 17.31 8.20 -2.03
N TYR A 219 17.80 7.03 -2.40
CA TYR A 219 19.23 6.84 -2.63
C TYR A 219 19.63 7.11 -4.10
N VAL A 220 18.78 6.89 -5.09
CA VAL A 220 19.15 7.13 -6.50
C VAL A 220 18.61 8.46 -7.00
N PHE A 221 17.30 8.69 -6.92
CA PHE A 221 16.69 9.85 -7.57
C PHE A 221 17.00 11.17 -6.86
N VAL A 222 16.94 11.23 -5.52
CA VAL A 222 17.20 12.47 -4.79
C VAL A 222 18.64 12.98 -4.99
N PRO A 223 19.70 12.15 -4.92
CA PRO A 223 21.05 12.61 -5.22
C PRO A 223 21.23 13.06 -6.67
N CYS A 224 20.63 12.35 -7.64
CA CYS A 224 20.66 12.76 -9.04
C CYS A 224 19.97 14.12 -9.27
N LEU A 225 18.84 14.38 -8.61
CA LEU A 225 18.13 15.66 -8.70
C LEU A 225 18.90 16.80 -8.03
N ARG A 226 19.51 16.55 -6.87
CA ARG A 226 20.40 17.51 -6.21
C ARG A 226 21.61 17.84 -7.08
N TRP A 227 22.15 16.84 -7.80
CA TRP A 227 23.22 17.05 -8.76
C TRP A 227 22.79 17.90 -9.96
N LEU A 228 21.53 17.75 -10.39
CA LEU A 228 20.93 18.58 -11.44
C LEU A 228 20.59 20.01 -10.99
N GLY A 229 20.86 20.37 -9.72
CA GLY A 229 20.61 21.70 -9.16
C GLY A 229 19.21 21.90 -8.58
N TRP A 230 18.39 20.86 -8.50
CA TRP A 230 17.08 20.91 -7.83
C TRP A 230 17.28 20.85 -6.31
N ARG A 231 16.78 21.84 -5.58
CA ARG A 231 16.84 21.91 -4.10
C ARG A 231 15.51 21.53 -3.45
#